data_AF-A0A818SVQ0-F1
#
_entry.id   AF-A0A818SVQ0-F1
#
_cell.length_a   1.000
_cell.length_b   1.000
_cell.length_c   1.000
_cell.angle_alpha   90.00
_cell.angle_beta   90.00
_cell.angle_gamma   90.00
#
_symmetry.space_group_name_H-M   'P 1'
#
loop_
_entity.id
_entity.type
_entity.pdbx_description
1 polymer ?
#
loop_
_entity_poly.entity_id
_entity_poly.type
_entity_poly.pdbx_seq_one_letter_code
_entity_poly.pdbx_strand_id
1 'polypeptide(L)'
;MTTEALLVTDLHSSRWYSIFRFLSRFNRQSISISRLLTVLLTTIKSFSWKRPVKFLICGFIVPYFLFSAYCPIWLALQSESYTEKSMNETPLCPCQVSIMWDGDQFGFNVDPSCDARKSGYWNCRFHQGAKGCYRRKSTKSAAGAQCCYDKNGIWIADWKKGAGTLDMYYPQTLTTISTYQHFFSDVLSYFSCCIGASKILNSCEHYMKYRPPGKCEHLLLTPVYASGDPDSLTLTTSPCRLNEYC
;
A
#
# COMPACT_ATOMS: atom_id res chain seq x y z
N MET A 1 36.75 7.58 38.14
CA MET A 1 37.12 8.64 37.16
C MET A 1 37.04 7.99 35.78
N THR A 2 35.91 8.08 35.05
CA THR A 2 35.49 9.19 34.13
C THR A 2 36.51 9.34 32.99
N THR A 3 36.22 9.10 31.72
CA THR A 3 35.29 9.81 30.77
C THR A 3 35.13 8.97 29.48
N GLU A 4 33.93 8.76 28.90
CA GLU A 4 33.31 9.51 27.76
C GLU A 4 34.19 9.57 26.46
N ALA A 5 33.71 9.41 25.21
CA ALA A 5 32.37 9.61 24.66
C ALA A 5 32.22 9.13 23.18
N LEU A 6 30.97 8.81 22.82
CA LEU A 6 30.20 9.19 21.62
C LEU A 6 30.65 8.81 20.19
N LEU A 7 29.80 8.01 19.51
CA LEU A 7 29.22 8.42 18.22
C LEU A 7 27.88 7.71 17.91
N VAL A 8 26.80 8.44 18.20
CA VAL A 8 25.55 8.60 17.43
C VAL A 8 24.73 7.33 17.09
N THR A 9 23.85 6.94 18.00
CA THR A 9 22.56 6.30 17.67
C THR A 9 21.44 7.27 18.02
N ASP A 10 21.16 8.22 17.13
CA ASP A 10 20.07 9.16 17.30
C ASP A 10 19.32 9.36 15.99
N LEU A 11 18.42 8.43 15.70
CA LEU A 11 17.45 8.50 14.61
C LEU A 11 16.41 7.41 14.86
N HIS A 12 15.35 7.68 15.64
CA HIS A 12 14.02 7.06 15.42
C HIS A 12 12.90 7.48 16.41
N SER A 13 13.15 8.34 17.40
CA SER A 13 12.14 8.70 18.41
C SER A 13 11.19 9.85 17.98
N SER A 14 11.69 10.86 17.26
CA SER A 14 10.95 12.11 17.02
C SER A 14 9.83 12.02 15.98
N ARG A 15 9.90 11.08 15.03
CA ARG A 15 8.88 10.93 13.96
C ARG A 15 7.55 10.34 14.47
N TRP A 16 7.59 9.47 15.48
CA TRP A 16 6.37 8.87 16.04
C TRP A 16 5.54 9.87 16.84
N TYR A 17 6.19 10.82 17.52
CA TYR A 17 5.51 11.84 18.33
C TYR A 17 4.65 12.80 17.48
N SER A 18 5.06 13.11 16.25
CA SER A 18 4.27 13.92 15.31
C SER A 18 3.05 13.17 14.77
N ILE A 19 3.15 11.85 14.56
CA ILE A 19 2.04 11.01 14.11
C ILE A 19 0.91 10.99 15.15
N PHE A 20 1.25 10.86 16.44
CA PHE A 20 0.27 10.89 17.53
C PHE A 20 -0.42 12.26 17.71
N ARG A 21 0.30 13.38 17.50
CA ARG A 21 -0.31 14.73 17.52
C ARG A 21 -1.23 15.01 16.33
N PHE A 22 -1.06 14.30 15.22
CA PHE A 22 -1.90 14.45 14.03
C PHE A 22 -3.21 13.67 14.16
N LEU A 23 -3.18 12.47 14.75
CA LEU A 23 -4.36 11.65 15.03
C LEU A 23 -5.37 12.33 15.98
N SER A 24 -4.92 13.24 16.86
CA SER A 24 -5.82 13.98 17.76
C SER A 24 -6.63 15.09 17.09
N ARG A 25 -6.27 15.49 15.85
CA ARG A 25 -6.98 16.53 15.10
C ARG A 25 -8.05 15.99 14.15
N PHE A 26 -8.09 14.68 13.91
CA PHE A 26 -8.97 14.02 12.93
C PHE A 26 -9.98 13.08 13.59
N ASN A 27 -10.85 13.55 14.50
CA ASN A 27 -12.17 12.92 14.61
C ASN A 27 -13.18 13.75 15.44
N ARG A 28 -14.35 14.07 14.87
CA ARG A 28 -15.51 14.55 15.63
C ARG A 28 -16.25 13.42 16.38
N GLN A 29 -15.82 12.17 16.23
CA GLN A 29 -16.21 11.04 17.09
C GLN A 29 -15.21 10.75 18.24
N SER A 30 -14.20 11.62 18.44
CA SER A 30 -13.08 11.42 19.39
C SER A 30 -13.46 11.39 20.88
N ILE A 31 -14.70 11.71 21.25
CA ILE A 31 -15.13 11.73 22.67
C ILE A 31 -15.03 10.32 23.29
N SER A 32 -15.31 9.27 22.53
CA SER A 32 -15.24 7.88 23.03
C SER A 32 -13.79 7.38 23.14
N ILE A 33 -12.96 7.68 22.14
CA ILE A 33 -11.54 7.27 22.10
C ILE A 33 -10.70 8.03 23.13
N SER A 34 -10.98 9.32 23.33
CA SER A 34 -10.34 10.13 24.37
C SER A 34 -10.63 9.57 25.77
N ARG A 35 -11.86 9.10 26.03
CA ARG A 35 -12.22 8.47 27.31
C ARG A 35 -11.52 7.13 27.52
N LEU A 36 -11.44 6.29 26.48
CA LEU A 36 -10.70 5.03 26.51
C LEU A 36 -9.20 5.25 26.76
N LEU A 37 -8.57 6.22 26.06
CA LEU A 37 -7.18 6.62 26.29
C LEU A 37 -6.97 7.21 27.68
N THR A 38 -7.91 8.01 28.19
CA THR A 38 -7.81 8.59 29.54
C THR A 38 -7.88 7.51 30.61
N VAL A 39 -8.79 6.52 30.47
CA VAL A 39 -8.90 5.39 31.41
C VAL A 39 -7.65 4.50 31.36
N LEU A 40 -7.09 4.27 30.17
CA LEU A 40 -5.83 3.53 30.01
C LEU A 40 -4.65 4.26 30.66
N LEU A 41 -4.58 5.59 30.46
CA LEU A 41 -3.51 6.42 31.01
C LEU A 41 -3.62 6.61 32.53
N THR A 42 -4.83 6.63 33.11
CA THR A 42 -5.02 6.70 34.56
C THR A 42 -4.71 5.37 35.25
N THR A 43 -5.05 4.23 34.66
CA THR A 43 -4.64 2.90 35.17
C THR A 43 -3.12 2.71 35.12
N ILE A 44 -2.44 3.26 34.11
CA ILE A 44 -0.96 3.23 34.02
C ILE A 44 -0.30 4.15 35.08
N LYS A 45 -0.96 5.23 35.51
CA LYS A 45 -0.44 6.15 36.53
C LYS A 45 -0.53 5.61 37.95
N SER A 46 -1.49 4.75 38.28
CA SER A 46 -1.68 4.28 39.66
C SER A 46 -0.80 3.07 40.04
N PHE A 47 -0.03 2.52 39.09
CA PHE A 47 0.80 1.35 39.33
C PHE A 47 2.28 1.73 39.39
N SER A 48 2.85 1.74 40.59
CA SER A 48 4.26 2.05 40.86
C SER A 48 5.17 0.89 40.40
N TRP A 49 5.37 0.76 39.09
CA TRP A 49 6.27 -0.24 38.54
C TRP A 49 7.71 0.30 38.46
N LYS A 50 8.68 -0.53 38.88
CA LYS A 50 10.13 -0.28 38.72
C LYS A 50 10.45 0.10 37.26
N ARG A 51 11.30 1.12 37.08
CA ARG A 51 11.71 1.74 35.80
C ARG A 51 11.95 0.77 34.61
N PRO A 52 12.61 -0.39 34.75
CA PRO A 52 12.84 -1.28 33.60
C PRO A 52 11.56 -1.90 33.03
N VAL A 53 10.52 -2.10 33.84
CA VAL A 53 9.26 -2.71 33.37
C VAL A 53 8.38 -1.70 32.62
N LYS A 54 8.45 -0.42 32.97
CA LYS A 54 7.83 0.66 32.17
C LYS A 54 8.41 0.74 30.76
N PHE A 55 9.72 0.53 30.58
CA PHE A 55 10.35 0.51 29.26
C PHE A 55 9.94 -0.70 28.42
N LEU A 56 9.83 -1.89 29.02
CA LEU A 56 9.35 -3.09 28.32
C LEU A 56 7.88 -2.97 27.89
N ILE A 57 6.99 -2.52 28.78
CA ILE A 57 5.56 -2.41 28.51
C ILE A 57 5.28 -1.30 27.47
N CYS A 58 5.84 -0.09 27.65
CA CYS A 58 5.61 1.01 26.72
C CYS A 58 6.39 0.87 25.40
N GLY A 59 7.54 0.18 25.41
CA GLY A 59 8.40 0.02 24.23
C GLY A 59 7.98 -1.11 23.30
N PHE A 60 7.39 -2.20 23.82
CA PHE A 60 7.07 -3.39 23.02
C PHE A 60 5.60 -3.79 23.07
N ILE A 61 4.96 -3.76 24.25
CA ILE A 61 3.60 -4.27 24.43
C ILE A 61 2.57 -3.30 23.84
N VAL A 62 2.66 -2.01 24.15
CA VAL A 62 1.70 -1.00 23.64
C VAL A 62 1.74 -0.88 22.10
N PRO A 63 2.91 -0.80 21.43
CA PRO A 63 2.97 -0.78 19.98
C PRO A 63 2.44 -2.06 19.33
N TYR A 64 2.71 -3.22 19.95
CA TYR A 64 2.18 -4.51 19.48
C TYR A 64 0.66 -4.57 19.58
N PHE A 65 0.08 -4.18 20.72
CA PHE A 65 -1.37 -4.13 20.91
C PHE A 65 -2.05 -3.12 19.97
N LEU A 66 -1.45 -1.96 19.75
CA LEU A 66 -1.97 -0.98 18.78
C LEU A 66 -1.93 -1.53 17.35
N PHE A 67 -0.87 -2.27 17.00
CA PHE A 67 -0.77 -2.91 15.69
C PHE A 67 -1.78 -4.05 15.52
N SER A 68 -2.00 -4.88 16.56
CA SER A 68 -2.99 -5.95 16.52
C SER A 68 -4.44 -5.43 16.52
N ALA A 69 -4.70 -4.28 17.16
CA ALA A 69 -6.02 -3.66 17.17
C ALA A 69 -6.32 -2.85 15.90
N TYR A 70 -5.31 -2.53 15.08
CA TYR A 70 -5.52 -1.72 13.88
C TYR A 70 -6.40 -2.42 12.85
N CYS A 71 -6.12 -3.70 12.56
CA CYS A 71 -6.90 -4.46 11.58
C CYS A 71 -8.40 -4.54 11.91
N PRO A 72 -8.84 -4.95 13.12
CA PRO A 72 -10.27 -5.01 13.41
C PRO A 72 -10.95 -3.64 13.36
N ILE A 73 -10.27 -2.57 13.79
CA ILE A 73 -10.79 -1.20 13.66
C ILE A 73 -10.92 -0.80 12.19
N TRP A 74 -9.89 -1.06 11.38
CA TRP A 74 -9.90 -0.77 9.96
C TRP A 74 -11.01 -1.54 9.23
N LEU A 75 -11.20 -2.82 9.56
CA LEU A 75 -12.27 -3.67 9.02
C LEU A 75 -13.66 -3.13 9.35
N ALA A 76 -13.87 -2.69 10.59
CA ALA A 76 -15.15 -2.11 11.03
C ALA A 76 -15.50 -0.79 10.30
N LEU A 77 -14.51 -0.13 9.69
CA LEU A 77 -14.69 1.09 8.90
C LEU A 77 -14.83 0.85 7.39
N GLN A 78 -14.69 -0.40 6.92
CA GLN A 78 -14.83 -0.70 5.50
C GLN A 78 -16.30 -0.79 5.07
N SER A 79 -16.56 -0.45 3.82
CA SER A 79 -17.88 -0.54 3.19
C SER A 79 -17.77 -1.25 1.84
N GLU A 80 -18.69 -2.19 1.57
CA GLU A 80 -18.76 -2.87 0.27
C GLU A 80 -19.05 -1.90 -0.88
N SER A 81 -19.92 -0.92 -0.64
CA SER A 81 -20.24 0.12 -1.65
C SER A 81 -19.02 0.96 -2.03
N TYR A 82 -18.10 1.18 -1.09
CA TYR A 82 -16.86 1.89 -1.38
C TYR A 82 -15.91 1.03 -2.20
N THR A 83 -15.77 -0.26 -1.85
CA THR A 83 -14.94 -1.19 -2.63
C THR A 83 -15.46 -1.35 -4.04
N GLU A 84 -16.77 -1.52 -4.23
CA GLU A 84 -17.40 -1.59 -5.56
C GLU A 84 -17.14 -0.31 -6.36
N LYS A 85 -17.32 0.85 -5.73
CA LYS A 85 -17.01 2.14 -6.35
C LYS A 85 -15.53 2.22 -6.79
N SER A 86 -14.59 1.85 -5.92
CA SER A 86 -13.17 1.80 -6.27
C SER A 86 -12.92 0.87 -7.45
N MET A 87 -13.47 -0.36 -7.45
CA MET A 87 -13.34 -1.29 -8.58
C MET A 87 -13.82 -0.71 -9.90
N ASN A 88 -14.88 0.11 -9.89
CA ASN A 88 -15.46 0.72 -11.08
C ASN A 88 -14.76 2.02 -11.53
N GLU A 89 -14.07 2.70 -10.62
CA GLU A 89 -13.42 3.98 -10.88
C GLU A 89 -11.91 3.86 -11.14
N THR A 90 -11.27 2.80 -10.64
CA THR A 90 -9.85 2.55 -10.87
C THR A 90 -9.63 2.01 -12.29
N PRO A 91 -8.52 2.39 -12.94
CA PRO A 91 -8.18 1.86 -14.26
C PRO A 91 -7.93 0.34 -14.18
N LEU A 92 -8.32 -0.38 -15.23
CA LEU A 92 -8.05 -1.80 -15.36
C LEU A 92 -6.56 -2.04 -15.63
N CYS A 93 -6.03 -3.11 -15.07
CA CYS A 93 -4.64 -3.49 -15.31
C CYS A 93 -4.49 -4.03 -16.75
N PRO A 94 -3.41 -3.72 -17.46
CA PRO A 94 -3.01 -4.53 -18.61
C PRO A 94 -2.91 -6.00 -18.18
N CYS A 95 -3.46 -6.96 -18.94
CA CYS A 95 -3.24 -8.38 -18.64
C CYS A 95 -1.78 -8.81 -18.90
N GLN A 96 -1.08 -8.06 -19.74
CA GLN A 96 0.33 -8.28 -20.07
C GLN A 96 1.07 -6.95 -20.25
N VAL A 97 2.33 -6.93 -19.83
CA VAL A 97 3.26 -5.81 -20.01
C VAL A 97 4.56 -6.27 -20.66
N SER A 98 5.30 -5.33 -21.23
CA SER A 98 6.64 -5.56 -21.74
C SER A 98 7.59 -5.99 -20.63
N ILE A 99 8.32 -7.08 -20.88
CA ILE A 99 9.38 -7.58 -20.00
C ILE A 99 10.66 -6.73 -20.02
N MET A 100 10.70 -5.67 -20.83
CA MET A 100 11.75 -4.63 -20.75
C MET A 100 11.55 -3.71 -19.55
N TRP A 101 10.35 -3.73 -18.93
CA TRP A 101 10.00 -2.97 -17.72
C TRP A 101 10.22 -1.46 -17.87
N ASP A 102 9.65 -0.91 -18.94
CA ASP A 102 9.69 0.53 -19.23
C ASP A 102 9.08 1.36 -18.08
N GLY A 103 9.51 2.62 -17.97
CA GLY A 103 9.12 3.51 -16.86
C GLY A 103 7.62 3.84 -16.80
N ASP A 104 6.98 3.85 -17.96
CA ASP A 104 5.53 3.93 -18.13
C ASP A 104 5.07 2.90 -19.15
N GLN A 105 3.98 2.20 -18.85
CA GLN A 105 3.31 1.33 -19.80
C GLN A 105 1.81 1.56 -19.70
N PHE A 106 1.17 1.90 -20.82
CA PHE A 106 -0.27 2.17 -20.87
C PHE A 106 -0.73 3.29 -19.91
N GLY A 107 0.13 4.26 -19.60
CA GLY A 107 -0.14 5.31 -18.62
C GLY A 107 -0.07 4.85 -17.16
N PHE A 108 0.49 3.66 -16.90
CA PHE A 108 0.85 3.21 -15.57
C PHE A 108 2.35 3.42 -15.33
N ASN A 109 2.68 4.01 -14.19
CA ASN A 109 4.06 4.29 -13.78
C ASN A 109 4.61 3.15 -12.92
N VAL A 110 5.91 2.89 -12.99
CA VAL A 110 6.57 1.88 -12.14
C VAL A 110 6.31 2.15 -10.65
N ASP A 111 5.94 1.11 -9.91
CA ASP A 111 5.90 1.17 -8.44
C ASP A 111 7.34 1.14 -7.90
N PRO A 112 7.81 2.20 -7.20
CA PRO A 112 9.18 2.25 -6.70
C PRO A 112 9.50 1.19 -5.65
N SER A 113 8.48 0.59 -5.01
CA SER A 113 8.60 -0.47 -4.00
C SER A 113 8.63 -1.88 -4.60
N CYS A 114 8.28 -2.02 -5.88
CA CYS A 114 8.41 -3.26 -6.64
C CYS A 114 8.78 -2.95 -8.10
N ASP A 115 10.03 -2.54 -8.28
CA ASP A 115 10.60 -2.21 -9.59
C ASP A 115 11.41 -3.40 -10.10
N ALA A 116 11.01 -3.96 -11.24
CA ALA A 116 11.66 -5.13 -11.82
C ALA A 116 13.15 -4.95 -12.15
N ARG A 117 13.58 -3.69 -12.33
CA ARG A 117 14.97 -3.30 -12.63
C ARG A 117 15.83 -3.20 -11.37
N LYS A 118 15.21 -3.14 -10.18
CA LYS A 118 15.92 -3.09 -8.91
C LYS A 118 16.13 -4.50 -8.37
N SER A 119 17.33 -4.73 -7.85
CA SER A 119 17.64 -5.88 -7.00
C SER A 119 17.76 -5.39 -5.55
N GLY A 120 17.08 -6.07 -4.62
CA GLY A 120 17.21 -5.75 -3.21
C GLY A 120 16.22 -6.53 -2.36
N TYR A 121 16.59 -6.79 -1.11
CA TYR A 121 15.76 -7.55 -0.17
C TYR A 121 14.36 -6.95 0.04
N TRP A 122 14.26 -5.62 -0.02
CA TRP A 122 13.00 -4.90 0.15
C TRP A 122 12.17 -4.77 -1.15
N ASN A 123 12.75 -5.08 -2.31
CA ASN A 123 12.05 -4.97 -3.59
C ASN A 123 10.97 -6.06 -3.70
N CYS A 124 9.74 -5.68 -4.02
CA CYS A 124 8.61 -6.61 -4.16
C CYS A 124 8.32 -7.46 -2.91
N ARG A 125 8.81 -7.08 -1.72
CA ARG A 125 8.75 -7.90 -0.50
C ARG A 125 7.31 -8.30 -0.11
N PHE A 126 6.34 -7.44 -0.43
CA PHE A 126 4.92 -7.59 -0.12
C PHE A 126 4.12 -8.25 -1.24
N HIS A 127 4.72 -8.44 -2.42
CA HIS A 127 4.13 -9.05 -3.60
C HIS A 127 4.96 -10.28 -3.99
N GLN A 128 4.99 -11.28 -3.12
CA GLN A 128 5.81 -12.49 -3.31
C GLN A 128 5.36 -13.25 -4.55
N GLY A 129 6.20 -13.26 -5.59
CA GLY A 129 5.89 -13.85 -6.91
C GLY A 129 5.88 -12.80 -8.03
N ALA A 130 5.68 -11.53 -7.70
CA ALA A 130 5.80 -10.44 -8.66
C ALA A 130 7.27 -10.14 -8.98
N LYS A 131 7.54 -9.90 -10.26
CA LYS A 131 8.81 -9.34 -10.74
C LYS A 131 8.79 -7.81 -10.72
N GLY A 132 7.66 -7.20 -11.07
CA GLY A 132 7.48 -5.76 -11.05
C GLY A 132 6.01 -5.38 -10.92
N CYS A 133 5.76 -4.18 -10.41
CA CYS A 133 4.43 -3.60 -10.32
C CYS A 133 4.38 -2.21 -10.94
N TYR A 134 3.18 -1.84 -11.38
CA TYR A 134 2.85 -0.57 -11.99
C TYR A 134 1.63 0.02 -11.29
N ARG A 135 1.54 1.35 -11.23
CA ARG A 135 0.43 2.06 -10.59
C ARG A 135 -0.17 3.10 -11.50
N ARG A 136 -1.47 3.31 -11.35
CA ARG A 136 -2.18 4.41 -12.00
C ARG A 136 -3.30 4.93 -11.13
N LYS A 137 -3.42 6.25 -11.08
CA LYS A 137 -4.49 6.95 -10.36
C LYS A 137 -5.80 6.87 -11.16
N SER A 138 -6.91 6.76 -10.46
CA SER A 138 -8.24 7.00 -11.02
C SER A 138 -8.38 8.44 -11.54
N THR A 139 -9.10 8.62 -12.63
CA THR A 139 -9.51 9.95 -13.11
C THR A 139 -10.76 10.48 -12.40
N LYS A 140 -11.47 9.62 -11.65
CA LYS A 140 -12.75 9.92 -11.01
C LYS A 140 -12.64 10.11 -9.50
N SER A 141 -11.58 9.58 -8.88
CA SER A 141 -11.39 9.65 -7.43
C SER A 141 -9.92 9.68 -7.02
N ALA A 142 -9.68 9.69 -5.71
CA ALA A 142 -8.33 9.61 -5.15
C ALA A 142 -7.74 8.20 -5.21
N ALA A 143 -8.55 7.19 -5.56
CA ALA A 143 -8.14 5.79 -5.62
C ALA A 143 -7.10 5.53 -6.73
N GLY A 144 -6.46 4.38 -6.67
CA GLY A 144 -5.52 3.92 -7.67
C GLY A 144 -5.55 2.41 -7.84
N ALA A 145 -5.05 1.93 -8.97
CA ALA A 145 -4.75 0.53 -9.17
C ALA A 145 -3.24 0.32 -9.02
N GLN A 146 -2.84 -0.71 -8.26
CA GLN A 146 -1.51 -1.29 -8.31
C GLN A 146 -1.61 -2.65 -9.01
N CYS A 147 -0.93 -2.79 -10.13
CA CYS A 147 -0.93 -3.96 -11.00
C CYS A 147 0.43 -4.63 -10.91
N CYS A 148 0.48 -5.88 -10.45
CA CYS A 148 1.72 -6.64 -10.31
C CYS A 148 1.77 -7.79 -11.31
N TYR A 149 2.98 -8.05 -11.80
CA TYR A 149 3.23 -8.95 -12.92
C TYR A 149 4.33 -9.93 -12.56
N ASP A 150 4.21 -11.15 -13.10
CA ASP A 150 5.24 -12.17 -12.96
C ASP A 150 6.47 -11.85 -13.83
N LYS A 151 7.46 -12.75 -13.81
CA LYS A 151 8.70 -12.60 -14.61
C LYS A 151 8.47 -12.55 -16.13
N ASN A 152 7.33 -13.02 -16.61
CA ASN A 152 6.96 -13.05 -18.02
C ASN A 152 6.09 -11.83 -18.40
N GLY A 153 5.87 -10.89 -17.47
CA GLY A 153 5.03 -9.73 -17.69
C GLY A 153 3.54 -10.06 -17.66
N ILE A 154 3.13 -11.21 -17.12
CA ILE A 154 1.73 -11.62 -17.02
C ILE A 154 1.14 -11.12 -15.70
N TRP A 155 -0.05 -10.51 -15.78
CA TRP A 155 -0.73 -9.97 -14.61
C TRP A 155 -1.10 -11.07 -13.60
N ILE A 156 -0.81 -10.81 -12.33
CA ILE A 156 -1.09 -11.76 -11.24
C ILE A 156 -2.46 -11.46 -10.66
N ALA A 157 -3.42 -12.36 -10.90
CA ALA A 157 -4.78 -12.25 -10.35
C ALA A 157 -4.91 -12.72 -8.89
N ASP A 158 -4.12 -13.73 -8.52
CA ASP A 158 -4.19 -14.36 -7.20
C ASP A 158 -3.36 -13.57 -6.18
N TRP A 159 -4.02 -12.96 -5.20
CA TRP A 159 -3.36 -12.21 -4.14
C TRP A 159 -2.39 -13.07 -3.32
N LYS A 160 -2.61 -14.39 -3.23
CA LYS A 160 -1.68 -15.31 -2.56
C LYS A 160 -0.37 -15.50 -3.35
N LYS A 161 -0.32 -15.08 -4.61
CA LYS A 161 0.84 -15.17 -5.52
C LYS A 161 1.49 -13.80 -5.81
N GLY A 162 1.15 -12.78 -5.03
CA GLY A 162 1.76 -11.45 -5.15
C GLY A 162 1.05 -10.52 -6.12
N ALA A 163 -0.27 -10.65 -6.28
CA ALA A 163 -1.06 -9.62 -6.96
C ALA A 163 -0.86 -8.24 -6.29
N GLY A 164 -1.03 -7.19 -7.09
CA GLY A 164 -1.21 -5.84 -6.56
C GLY A 164 -2.63 -5.65 -6.07
N THR A 165 -2.90 -4.55 -5.38
CA THR A 165 -4.22 -4.25 -4.81
C THR A 165 -4.81 -2.96 -5.37
N LEU A 166 -6.12 -2.79 -5.21
CA LEU A 166 -6.73 -1.48 -5.32
C LEU A 166 -6.33 -0.62 -4.13
N ASP A 167 -5.85 0.58 -4.39
CA ASP A 167 -5.52 1.57 -3.37
C ASP A 167 -6.71 2.50 -3.15
N MET A 168 -7.05 2.75 -1.88
CA MET A 168 -8.03 3.79 -1.55
C MET A 168 -7.48 5.18 -1.85
N TYR A 169 -6.16 5.37 -1.71
CA TYR A 169 -5.48 6.60 -2.09
C TYR A 169 -4.23 6.31 -2.92
N TYR A 170 -4.13 6.90 -4.10
CA TYR A 170 -2.94 6.83 -4.93
C TYR A 170 -1.79 7.65 -4.31
N PRO A 171 -0.60 7.06 -4.07
CA PRO A 171 0.54 7.82 -3.56
C PRO A 171 1.14 8.69 -4.67
N GLN A 172 1.07 10.02 -4.52
CA GLN A 172 1.59 10.95 -5.52
C GLN A 172 3.09 11.22 -5.34
N THR A 173 3.48 11.74 -4.18
CA THR A 173 4.89 12.01 -3.82
C THR A 173 5.07 11.82 -2.31
N LEU A 174 6.30 11.63 -1.85
CA LEU A 174 6.59 11.25 -0.45
C LEU A 174 6.09 12.26 0.61
N THR A 175 5.74 13.49 0.22
CA THR A 175 5.34 14.56 1.14
C THR A 175 3.87 14.96 1.00
N THR A 176 3.10 14.35 0.09
CA THR A 176 1.69 14.72 -0.08
C THR A 176 0.79 14.03 0.93
N ILE A 177 -0.31 14.71 1.25
CA ILE A 177 -1.40 14.18 2.09
C ILE A 177 -1.86 12.81 1.57
N SER A 178 -1.97 12.66 0.24
CA SER A 178 -2.38 11.41 -0.41
C SER A 178 -1.47 10.23 -0.05
N THR A 179 -0.16 10.45 0.09
CA THR A 179 0.79 9.39 0.46
C THR A 179 0.64 8.96 1.91
N TYR A 180 0.37 9.89 2.83
CA TYR A 180 0.04 9.53 4.20
C TYR A 180 -1.28 8.78 4.28
N GLN A 181 -2.29 9.23 3.52
CA GLN A 181 -3.58 8.55 3.46
C GLN A 181 -3.43 7.13 2.89
N HIS A 182 -2.63 6.94 1.84
CA HIS A 182 -2.26 5.62 1.31
C HIS A 182 -1.58 4.76 2.37
N PHE A 183 -0.60 5.32 3.08
CA PHE A 183 0.12 4.60 4.13
C PHE A 183 -0.82 4.08 5.22
N PHE A 184 -1.72 4.90 5.76
CA PHE A 184 -2.64 4.45 6.80
C PHE A 184 -3.75 3.55 6.25
N SER A 185 -4.34 3.91 5.11
CA SER A 185 -5.53 3.24 4.60
C SER A 185 -5.25 1.91 3.90
N ASP A 186 -4.07 1.76 3.29
CA ASP A 186 -3.75 0.62 2.44
C ASP A 186 -2.51 -0.16 2.97
N VAL A 187 -1.42 0.53 3.31
CA VAL A 187 -0.17 -0.13 3.73
C VAL A 187 -0.27 -0.67 5.16
N LEU A 188 -0.56 0.19 6.14
CA LEU A 188 -0.62 -0.19 7.55
C LEU A 188 -1.76 -1.20 7.81
N SER A 189 -2.87 -1.06 7.10
CA SER A 189 -3.96 -2.03 7.12
C SER A 189 -3.53 -3.39 6.57
N TYR A 190 -2.83 -3.45 5.42
CA TYR A 190 -2.25 -4.70 4.92
C TYR A 190 -1.32 -5.34 5.95
N PHE A 191 -0.39 -4.56 6.50
CA PHE A 191 0.56 -5.04 7.50
C PHE A 191 -0.15 -5.60 8.73
N SER A 192 -1.10 -4.86 9.27
CA SER A 192 -1.84 -5.28 10.47
C SER A 192 -2.79 -6.44 10.21
N CYS A 193 -3.32 -6.63 9.00
CA CYS A 193 -4.25 -7.71 8.68
C CYS A 193 -3.59 -8.96 8.10
N CYS A 194 -2.45 -8.84 7.42
CA CYS A 194 -1.84 -9.94 6.65
C CYS A 194 -0.46 -10.39 7.15
N ILE A 195 0.17 -9.65 8.07
CA ILE A 195 1.51 -9.96 8.58
C ILE A 195 1.46 -10.25 10.09
N GLY A 196 2.27 -11.22 10.55
CA GLY A 196 2.38 -11.58 11.96
C GLY A 196 1.19 -12.40 12.48
N ALA A 197 0.74 -12.11 13.70
CA ALA A 197 -0.30 -12.86 14.41
C ALA A 197 -1.67 -12.85 13.71
N SER A 198 -1.93 -11.84 12.88
CA SER A 198 -3.19 -11.66 12.14
C SER A 198 -3.44 -12.74 11.08
N LYS A 199 -2.37 -13.42 10.61
CA LYS A 199 -2.51 -14.61 9.74
C LYS A 199 -3.31 -15.73 10.40
N ILE A 200 -3.31 -15.82 11.73
CA ILE A 200 -4.01 -16.87 12.49
C ILE A 200 -5.53 -16.67 12.44
N LEU A 201 -6.00 -15.43 12.26
CA LEU A 201 -7.42 -15.08 12.30
C LEU A 201 -8.07 -14.95 10.92
N ASN A 202 -7.39 -15.38 9.83
CA ASN A 202 -7.84 -15.19 8.44
C ASN A 202 -8.17 -13.72 8.07
N SER A 203 -7.66 -12.74 8.83
CA SER A 203 -7.97 -11.32 8.60
C SER A 203 -7.41 -10.80 7.27
N CYS A 204 -6.46 -11.49 6.66
CA CYS A 204 -5.98 -11.14 5.34
C CYS A 204 -7.03 -11.38 4.25
N GLU A 205 -7.87 -12.41 4.37
CA GLU A 205 -8.97 -12.63 3.43
C GLU A 205 -10.00 -11.50 3.52
N HIS A 206 -10.28 -11.04 4.74
CA HIS A 206 -11.12 -9.87 4.95
C HIS A 206 -10.49 -8.57 4.40
N TYR A 207 -9.19 -8.39 4.56
CA TYR A 207 -8.49 -7.28 3.91
C TYR A 207 -8.66 -7.33 2.40
N MET A 208 -8.41 -8.50 1.79
CA MET A 208 -8.52 -8.70 0.34
C MET A 208 -9.95 -8.59 -0.18
N LYS A 209 -10.97 -8.79 0.66
CA LYS A 209 -12.36 -8.47 0.30
C LYS A 209 -12.53 -6.98 -0.02
N TYR A 210 -11.91 -6.10 0.77
CA TYR A 210 -12.08 -4.65 0.64
C TYR A 210 -10.99 -3.95 -0.18
N ARG A 211 -9.83 -4.61 -0.33
CA ARG A 211 -8.70 -4.20 -1.17
C ARG A 211 -8.29 -5.35 -2.10
N PRO A 212 -9.21 -5.83 -2.96
CA PRO A 212 -8.91 -6.94 -3.84
C PRO A 212 -7.86 -6.54 -4.87
N PRO A 213 -7.23 -7.52 -5.54
CA PRO A 213 -6.65 -7.28 -6.84
C PRO A 213 -7.65 -6.62 -7.77
N GLY A 214 -7.17 -5.77 -8.66
CA GLY A 214 -7.99 -5.22 -9.73
C GLY A 214 -8.49 -6.30 -10.70
N LYS A 215 -9.03 -5.86 -11.83
CA LYS A 215 -9.26 -6.73 -12.99
C LYS A 215 -8.23 -6.39 -14.06
N CYS A 216 -7.99 -7.33 -14.96
CA CYS A 216 -7.19 -7.05 -16.14
C CYS A 216 -8.02 -6.97 -17.41
N GLU A 217 -7.50 -6.22 -18.38
CA GLU A 217 -7.99 -6.17 -19.75
C GLU A 217 -6.82 -6.36 -20.73
N HIS A 218 -7.10 -7.00 -21.87
CA HIS A 218 -6.14 -7.15 -22.94
C HIS A 218 -6.00 -5.80 -23.65
N LEU A 219 -4.98 -5.04 -23.27
CA LEU A 219 -4.55 -3.86 -23.99
C LEU A 219 -3.61 -4.29 -25.11
N LEU A 220 -3.89 -3.84 -26.33
CA LEU A 220 -2.98 -4.06 -27.44
C LEU A 220 -1.67 -3.33 -27.11
N LEU A 221 -0.60 -4.08 -26.89
CA LEU A 221 0.76 -3.57 -27.00
C LEU A 221 0.88 -3.09 -28.44
N THR A 222 0.70 -1.80 -28.69
CA THR A 222 1.05 -1.26 -30.00
C THR A 222 2.54 -1.57 -30.19
N PRO A 223 2.93 -2.39 -31.19
CA PRO A 223 4.34 -2.56 -31.47
C PRO A 223 4.88 -1.16 -31.76
N VAL A 224 5.87 -0.74 -30.98
CA VAL A 224 6.71 0.38 -31.38
C VAL A 224 7.37 -0.12 -32.66
N TYR A 225 6.82 0.26 -33.80
CA TYR A 225 7.55 0.16 -35.05
C TYR A 225 8.83 0.97 -34.79
N ALA A 226 9.95 0.26 -34.67
CA ALA A 226 11.28 0.85 -34.79
C ALA A 226 11.35 1.36 -36.22
N SER A 227 10.82 2.55 -36.35
CA SER A 227 10.69 3.22 -37.60
C SER A 227 12.03 3.95 -37.67
N GLY A 228 12.92 3.58 -38.61
CA GLY A 228 14.27 4.13 -38.82
C GLY A 228 14.37 4.65 -40.25
N ASP A 229 14.07 5.92 -40.47
CA ASP A 229 13.61 6.66 -41.68
C ASP A 229 12.66 5.92 -42.64
N PRO A 230 12.11 4.81 -42.19
CA PRO A 230 10.81 4.63 -41.55
C PRO A 230 10.45 5.49 -40.30
N ASP A 231 11.31 6.37 -39.79
CA ASP A 231 11.35 7.18 -38.53
C ASP A 231 10.17 8.09 -38.13
N SER A 232 8.96 7.97 -38.70
CA SER A 232 7.89 8.92 -38.32
C SER A 232 6.49 8.34 -38.40
N LEU A 233 6.17 7.39 -37.51
CA LEU A 233 4.79 6.98 -37.27
C LEU A 233 4.08 7.95 -36.32
N THR A 234 3.38 8.91 -36.94
CA THR A 234 2.35 9.71 -36.29
C THR A 234 1.12 8.84 -36.05
N LEU A 235 0.94 8.33 -34.82
CA LEU A 235 -0.23 7.52 -34.43
C LEU A 235 -1.48 8.39 -34.27
N THR A 236 -2.46 8.20 -35.14
CA THR A 236 -3.84 8.64 -34.93
C THR A 236 -4.66 7.50 -34.34
N THR A 237 -5.43 7.81 -33.29
CA THR A 237 -6.37 6.88 -32.68
C THR A 237 -7.50 6.56 -33.65
N SER A 238 -7.67 5.28 -34.01
CA SER A 238 -8.90 4.82 -34.65
C SER A 238 -9.36 3.46 -34.07
N PRO A 239 -10.68 3.23 -33.92
CA PRO A 239 -11.21 2.02 -33.32
C PRO A 239 -11.39 0.92 -34.38
N CYS A 240 -10.69 -0.21 -34.24
CA CYS A 240 -10.97 -1.38 -35.07
C CYS A 240 -12.14 -2.19 -34.48
N ARG A 241 -13.11 -2.52 -35.33
CA ARG A 241 -14.28 -3.35 -35.01
C ARG A 241 -13.88 -4.83 -34.97
N LEU A 242 -14.49 -5.54 -34.02
CA LEU A 242 -14.51 -6.99 -33.87
C LEU A 242 -14.81 -7.69 -35.21
N ASN A 243 -13.88 -8.52 -35.72
CA ASN A 243 -14.15 -9.82 -36.38
C ASN A 243 -13.01 -10.39 -37.25
N GLU A 244 -11.74 -10.07 -37.01
CA GLU A 244 -10.66 -10.86 -37.61
C GLU A 244 -9.63 -11.22 -36.53
N TYR A 245 -9.30 -12.50 -36.51
CA TYR A 245 -8.42 -13.15 -35.56
C TYR A 245 -7.04 -12.44 -35.54
N CYS A 246 -6.66 -11.91 -34.37
CA CYS A 246 -5.31 -11.43 -34.09
C CYS A 246 -4.39 -12.59 -33.70
#